data_AF-A0A2V6RJF6-F1
#
_entry.id   AF-A0A2V6RJF6-F1
#
_cell.length_a   1.000
_cell.length_b   1.000
_cell.length_c   1.000
_cell.angle_alpha   90.00
_cell.angle_beta   90.00
_cell.angle_gamma   90.00
#
_symmetry.space_group_name_H-M   'P 1'
#
loop_
_entity.id
_entity.type
_entity.pdbx_description
1 polymer ?
#
loop_
_entity_poly.entity_id
_entity_poly.type
_entity_poly.pdbx_seq_one_letter_code
_entity_poly.pdbx_strand_id
1 'polypeptide(L)'
;MTVLLSESKARCLENRKLLARSRLLIARSRRLLSPSFEISGSSDENLRRTIRTRLATGSLFPVDGKVFAGKGTGKLCSICGMPIPQGDIEHEVVGPTTVFAHWDCYSIWRQESDELARTPQQSRQHSVKTPTPLHIEREDGAGINPPTTEYAVSFGGSTDRVGTVLLGRPQGLDALVLLLRGLGMAHGEIVTACQALTEQPHYVIPDVSLTPAVLRRFRL
;
A
#
# COMPACT_ATOMS: atom_id res chain seq x y z
N MET A 1 42.27 30.65 23.16
CA MET A 1 41.38 29.52 22.79
C MET A 1 40.06 29.96 22.16
N THR A 2 39.52 31.13 22.49
CA THR A 2 38.21 31.65 22.01
C THR A 2 38.21 32.08 20.54
N VAL A 3 39.32 32.66 20.05
CA VAL A 3 39.46 33.13 18.65
C VAL A 3 39.39 31.96 17.66
N LEU A 4 40.15 30.89 17.89
CA LEU A 4 40.13 29.70 17.03
C LEU A 4 38.75 29.02 16.94
N LEU A 5 37.99 29.02 18.05
CA LEU A 5 36.62 28.49 18.06
C LEU A 5 35.66 29.38 17.25
N SER A 6 35.84 30.71 17.29
CA SER A 6 35.03 31.65 16.50
C SER A 6 35.28 31.51 15.00
N GLU A 7 36.54 31.36 14.59
CA GLU A 7 36.91 31.15 13.19
C GLU A 7 36.41 29.81 12.66
N SER A 8 36.50 28.75 13.46
CA SER A 8 35.98 27.43 13.10
C SER A 8 34.46 27.48 12.85
N LYS A 9 33.69 28.16 13.72
CA LYS A 9 32.25 28.35 13.53
C LYS A 9 31.93 29.12 12.25
N ALA A 10 32.68 30.18 11.95
CA ALA A 10 32.51 30.97 10.74
C ALA A 10 32.76 30.11 9.47
N ARG A 11 33.83 29.30 9.46
CA ARG A 11 34.12 28.38 8.35
C ARG A 11 33.04 27.31 8.19
N CYS A 12 32.51 26.75 9.27
CA CYS A 12 31.42 25.79 9.22
C CYS A 12 30.13 26.40 8.62
N LEU A 13 29.81 27.65 8.95
CA LEU A 13 28.70 28.36 8.35
C LEU A 13 28.91 28.59 6.85
N GLU A 14 30.12 28.97 6.45
CA GLU A 14 30.45 29.19 5.04
C GLU A 14 30.40 27.89 4.23
N ASN A 15 30.95 26.79 4.78
CA ASN A 15 30.84 25.46 4.16
C ASN A 15 29.37 25.02 4.00
N ARG A 16 28.50 25.32 4.97
CA ARG A 16 27.06 25.04 4.83
C ARG A 16 26.43 25.84 3.68
N LYS A 17 26.79 27.12 3.51
CA LYS A 17 26.31 27.93 2.38
C LYS A 17 26.79 27.36 1.04
N LEU A 18 28.06 26.97 0.94
CA LEU A 18 28.62 26.37 -0.27
C LEU A 18 27.95 25.04 -0.61
N LEU A 19 27.68 24.18 0.38
CA LEU A 19 26.95 22.93 0.18
C LEU A 19 25.51 23.18 -0.28
N ALA A 20 24.82 24.16 0.30
CA ALA A 20 23.47 24.53 -0.13
C ALA A 20 23.46 25.06 -1.58
N ARG A 21 24.43 25.91 -1.94
CA ARG A 21 24.59 26.44 -3.30
C ARG A 21 24.93 25.35 -4.32
N SER A 22 25.82 24.41 -3.95
CA SER A 22 26.17 23.26 -4.80
C SER A 22 24.94 22.38 -5.07
N ARG A 23 24.17 22.05 -4.03
CA ARG A 23 22.91 21.30 -4.18
C ARG A 23 21.91 22.01 -5.07
N LEU A 24 21.77 23.33 -4.94
CA LEU A 24 20.92 24.14 -5.83
C LEU A 24 21.37 24.05 -7.29
N LEU A 25 22.68 24.18 -7.55
CA LEU A 25 23.23 24.09 -8.90
C LEU A 25 23.07 22.70 -9.50
N ILE A 26 23.26 21.63 -8.72
CA ILE A 26 23.04 20.25 -9.16
C ILE A 26 21.56 20.03 -9.52
N ALA A 27 20.63 20.48 -8.66
CA ALA A 27 19.20 20.37 -8.93
C ALA A 27 18.79 21.17 -10.18
N ARG A 28 19.30 22.39 -10.34
CA ARG A 28 19.05 23.22 -11.52
C ARG A 28 19.63 22.61 -12.80
N SER A 29 20.85 22.08 -12.73
CA SER A 29 21.50 21.37 -13.84
C SER A 29 20.70 20.15 -14.27
N ARG A 30 20.23 19.34 -13.30
CA ARG A 30 19.34 18.20 -13.56
C ARG A 30 18.03 18.59 -14.26
N ARG A 31 17.48 19.76 -13.94
CA ARG A 31 16.26 20.28 -14.60
C ARG A 31 16.53 20.84 -16.01
N LEU A 32 17.72 21.40 -16.26
CA LEU A 32 18.07 22.02 -17.53
C LEU A 32 18.60 21.02 -18.59
N LEU A 33 19.22 19.92 -18.16
CA LEU A 33 19.93 19.00 -19.06
C LEU A 33 19.06 17.90 -19.73
N SER A 34 17.73 18.08 -19.78
CA SER A 34 16.71 17.31 -20.53
C SER A 34 15.78 16.45 -19.64
N PRO A 35 14.44 16.49 -19.88
CA PRO A 35 13.42 15.66 -19.21
C PRO A 35 13.58 14.14 -19.35
N SER A 36 14.44 13.67 -20.26
CA SER A 36 14.60 12.27 -20.65
C SER A 36 15.76 11.53 -19.97
N PHE A 37 16.51 12.18 -19.06
CA PHE A 37 17.46 11.46 -18.20
C PHE A 37 16.74 10.89 -16.96
N GLU A 38 15.82 9.96 -17.22
CA GLU A 38 15.27 9.02 -16.22
C GLU A 38 16.37 8.03 -15.79
N ILE A 39 17.29 8.47 -14.94
CA ILE A 39 17.86 7.59 -13.93
C ILE A 39 17.34 8.10 -12.59
N SER A 40 16.03 7.91 -12.37
CA SER A 40 15.26 8.46 -11.26
C SER A 40 14.99 7.46 -10.12
N GLY A 41 15.81 6.42 -9.98
CA GLY A 41 15.54 5.36 -8.99
C GLY A 41 15.78 5.78 -7.52
N SER A 42 16.74 6.67 -7.25
CA SER A 42 17.16 6.95 -5.86
C SER A 42 16.72 8.31 -5.33
N SER A 43 16.61 9.32 -6.19
CA SER A 43 16.24 10.68 -5.76
C SER A 43 14.73 10.80 -5.46
N ASP A 44 13.90 10.19 -6.31
CA ASP A 44 12.45 10.33 -6.23
C ASP A 44 11.84 9.43 -5.15
N GLU A 45 12.35 8.21 -4.96
CA GLU A 45 11.90 7.32 -3.88
C GLU A 45 12.27 7.87 -2.49
N ASN A 46 13.44 8.51 -2.34
CA ASN A 46 13.78 9.19 -1.09
C ASN A 46 12.85 10.38 -0.83
N LEU A 47 12.45 11.11 -1.88
CA LEU A 47 11.49 12.21 -1.79
C LEU A 47 10.08 11.69 -1.44
N ARG A 48 9.62 10.62 -2.09
CA ARG A 48 8.36 9.92 -1.78
C ARG A 48 8.32 9.44 -0.35
N ARG A 49 9.37 8.76 0.13
CA ARG A 49 9.48 8.33 1.53
C ARG A 49 9.37 9.50 2.50
N THR A 50 10.07 10.60 2.21
CA THR A 50 9.99 11.82 3.04
C THR A 50 8.57 12.37 3.09
N ILE A 51 7.87 12.43 1.95
CA ILE A 51 6.48 12.87 1.86
C ILE A 51 5.56 11.94 2.65
N ARG A 52 5.66 10.62 2.47
CA ARG A 52 4.90 9.61 3.22
C ARG A 52 5.06 9.78 4.73
N THR A 53 6.29 9.93 5.23
CA THR A 53 6.56 10.17 6.65
C THR A 53 5.95 11.47 7.14
N ARG A 54 5.99 12.54 6.34
CA ARG A 54 5.43 13.83 6.73
C ARG A 54 3.91 13.84 6.75
N LEU A 55 3.27 13.15 5.80
CA LEU A 55 1.83 12.89 5.79
C LEU A 55 1.41 12.08 7.03
N ALA A 56 2.14 11.00 7.34
CA ALA A 56 1.84 10.15 8.49
C ALA A 56 2.01 10.86 9.84
N THR A 57 2.97 11.78 9.94
CA THR A 57 3.20 12.59 11.15
C THR A 57 2.34 13.84 11.24
N GLY A 58 1.56 14.16 10.19
CA GLY A 58 0.76 15.39 10.11
C GLY A 58 1.57 16.68 9.91
N SER A 59 2.87 16.59 9.68
CA SER A 59 3.74 17.74 9.34
C SER A 59 3.61 18.20 7.89
N LEU A 60 2.89 17.42 7.08
CA LEU A 60 2.36 17.78 5.77
C LEU A 60 0.92 17.25 5.73
N PHE A 61 0.00 18.03 5.18
CA PHE A 61 -1.39 17.61 5.05
C PHE A 61 -1.61 16.90 3.71
N PRO A 62 -2.59 15.98 3.59
CA PRO A 62 -2.97 15.41 2.30
C PRO A 62 -3.49 16.50 1.37
N VAL A 63 -3.19 16.43 0.07
CA VAL A 63 -3.77 17.36 -0.91
C VAL A 63 -5.24 17.02 -1.16
N ASP A 64 -6.16 17.82 -0.63
CA ASP A 64 -7.60 17.66 -0.78
C ASP A 64 -8.28 18.95 -1.30
N GLY A 65 -8.11 19.27 -2.58
CA GLY A 65 -8.91 20.31 -3.23
C GLY A 65 -8.12 21.35 -4.02
N LYS A 66 -8.52 22.63 -3.88
CA LYS A 66 -8.17 23.73 -4.79
C LYS A 66 -6.68 24.05 -4.73
N VAL A 67 -6.01 23.84 -5.87
CA VAL A 67 -4.63 24.24 -6.10
C VAL A 67 -4.61 25.33 -7.15
N PHE A 68 -3.86 26.39 -6.87
CA PHE A 68 -3.66 27.49 -7.81
C PHE A 68 -2.25 27.41 -8.37
N ALA A 69 -2.14 27.30 -9.69
CA ALA A 69 -0.87 27.39 -10.38
C ALA A 69 -0.60 28.86 -10.73
N GLY A 70 0.54 29.38 -10.27
CA GLY A 70 0.98 30.75 -10.49
C GLY A 70 2.43 30.84 -10.95
N LYS A 71 2.90 32.05 -11.26
CA LYS A 71 4.33 32.31 -11.50
C LYS A 71 5.06 32.28 -10.16
N GLY A 72 6.22 31.62 -10.12
CA GLY A 72 7.05 31.58 -8.94
C GLY A 72 7.31 32.96 -8.36
N THR A 73 7.15 33.11 -7.06
CA THR A 73 7.33 34.38 -6.35
C THR A 73 8.65 34.42 -5.56
N GLY A 74 9.45 33.34 -5.58
CA GLY A 74 10.65 33.19 -4.76
C GLY A 74 10.40 32.50 -3.41
N LYS A 75 9.16 32.11 -3.11
CA LYS A 75 8.78 31.41 -1.87
C LYS A 75 9.46 30.05 -1.76
N LEU A 76 9.65 29.57 -0.53
CA LEU A 76 10.25 28.26 -0.29
C LEU A 76 9.25 27.15 -0.58
N CYS A 77 9.70 26.11 -1.28
CA CYS A 77 8.94 24.90 -1.51
C CYS A 77 8.79 24.14 -0.18
N SER A 78 7.57 23.90 0.27
CA SER A 78 7.28 23.23 1.54
C SER A 78 7.69 21.75 1.56
N ILE A 79 7.98 21.16 0.39
CA ILE A 79 8.45 19.78 0.27
C ILE A 79 9.97 19.69 0.41
N CYS A 80 10.72 20.43 -0.42
CA CYS A 80 12.18 20.31 -0.48
C CYS A 80 12.95 21.45 0.23
N GLY A 81 12.25 22.49 0.70
CA GLY A 81 12.83 23.65 1.39
C GLY A 81 13.58 24.64 0.50
N MET A 82 13.62 24.41 -0.82
CA MET A 82 14.34 25.26 -1.76
C MET A 82 13.43 26.36 -2.33
N PRO A 83 13.96 27.57 -2.64
CA PRO A 83 13.17 28.63 -3.25
C PRO A 83 12.61 28.20 -4.61
N ILE A 84 11.39 28.64 -4.93
CA ILE A 84 10.73 28.48 -6.23
C ILE A 84 11.15 29.67 -7.10
N PRO A 85 11.98 29.47 -8.13
CA PRO A 85 12.46 30.55 -9.00
C PRO A 85 11.32 31.33 -9.64
N GLN A 86 11.53 32.63 -9.87
CA GLN A 86 10.49 33.49 -10.47
C GLN A 86 10.09 33.14 -11.92
N GLY A 87 10.79 32.20 -12.56
CA GLY A 87 10.46 31.64 -13.86
C GLY A 87 9.83 30.25 -13.83
N ASP A 88 9.73 29.61 -12.66
CA ASP A 88 9.11 28.29 -12.50
C ASP A 88 7.61 28.45 -12.15
N ILE A 89 6.84 27.37 -12.32
CA ILE A 89 5.44 27.32 -11.89
C ILE A 89 5.42 27.02 -10.38
N GLU A 90 4.82 27.91 -9.59
CA GLU A 90 4.49 27.64 -8.19
C GLU A 90 3.08 27.08 -8.08
N HIS A 91 2.93 26.04 -7.27
CA HIS A 91 1.63 25.51 -6.89
C HIS A 91 1.33 25.96 -5.47
N GLU A 92 0.33 26.82 -5.35
CA GLU A 92 -0.26 27.22 -4.08
C GLU A 92 -1.33 26.21 -3.71
N VAL A 93 -1.06 25.46 -2.65
CA VAL A 93 -1.97 24.44 -2.12
C VAL A 93 -2.61 24.98 -0.85
N VAL A 94 -3.94 25.11 -0.89
CA VAL A 94 -4.74 25.59 0.24
C VAL A 94 -5.23 24.38 1.03
N GLY A 95 -4.82 24.27 2.30
CA GLY A 95 -5.33 23.30 3.27
C GLY A 95 -5.45 23.94 4.65
N PRO A 96 -5.04 23.24 5.74
CA PRO A 96 -4.95 23.85 7.07
C PRO A 96 -4.04 25.08 7.10
N THR A 97 -3.01 25.09 6.25
CA THR A 97 -2.15 26.23 5.98
C THR A 97 -1.90 26.34 4.47
N THR A 98 -1.74 27.55 3.98
CA THR A 98 -1.36 27.78 2.57
C THR A 98 0.13 27.50 2.41
N VAL A 99 0.46 26.56 1.52
CA VAL A 99 1.85 26.16 1.24
C VAL A 99 2.15 26.22 -0.24
N PHE A 100 3.43 26.38 -0.57
CA PHE A 100 3.90 26.55 -1.95
C PHE A 100 4.82 25.38 -2.32
N ALA A 101 4.71 24.88 -3.55
CA ALA A 101 5.57 23.81 -4.04
C ALA A 101 5.97 24.00 -5.51
N HIS A 102 7.13 23.45 -5.88
CA HIS A 102 7.47 23.23 -7.29
C HIS A 102 6.48 22.25 -7.90
N TRP A 103 6.28 22.31 -9.22
CA TRP A 103 5.47 21.32 -9.95
C TRP A 103 5.85 19.87 -9.64
N ASP A 104 7.13 19.51 -9.75
CA ASP A 104 7.58 18.12 -9.55
C ASP A 104 7.32 17.64 -8.13
N CYS A 105 7.60 18.50 -7.14
CA CYS A 105 7.35 18.20 -5.73
C CYS A 105 5.85 18.10 -5.42
N TYR A 106 5.05 18.97 -6.01
CA TYR A 106 3.60 18.95 -5.89
C TYR A 106 3.00 17.68 -6.51
N SER A 107 3.47 17.27 -7.69
CA SER A 107 3.00 16.06 -8.37
C SER A 107 3.20 14.81 -7.52
N ILE A 108 4.40 14.64 -6.93
CA ILE A 108 4.68 13.51 -6.03
C ILE A 108 3.82 13.61 -4.77
N TRP A 109 3.73 14.79 -4.14
CA TRP A 109 2.90 14.98 -2.95
C TRP A 109 1.42 14.64 -3.19
N ARG A 110 0.88 15.03 -4.36
CA ARG A 110 -0.47 14.67 -4.77
C ARG A 110 -0.64 13.16 -4.91
N GLN A 111 0.28 12.47 -5.59
CA GLN A 111 0.23 11.01 -5.75
C GLN A 111 0.23 10.28 -4.40
N GLU A 112 1.14 10.66 -3.49
CA GLU A 112 1.21 10.05 -2.15
C GLU A 112 -0.03 10.37 -1.29
N SER A 113 -0.64 11.54 -1.50
CA SER A 113 -1.91 11.91 -0.84
C SER A 113 -3.08 11.08 -1.39
N ASP A 114 -3.13 10.85 -2.70
CA ASP A 114 -4.13 9.99 -3.35
C ASP A 114 -3.98 8.53 -2.88
N GLU A 115 -2.75 8.02 -2.76
CA GLU A 115 -2.47 6.69 -2.19
C GLU A 115 -2.91 6.60 -0.73
N LEU A 116 -2.65 7.64 0.06
CA LEU A 116 -3.12 7.73 1.44
C LEU A 116 -4.65 7.75 1.51
N ALA A 117 -5.35 8.44 0.60
CA ALA A 117 -6.81 8.47 0.55
C ALA A 117 -7.41 7.13 0.05
N ARG A 118 -6.71 6.44 -0.86
CA ARG A 118 -7.09 5.09 -1.31
C ARG A 118 -6.95 4.05 -0.21
N THR A 119 -6.06 4.22 0.77
CA THR A 119 -5.85 3.20 1.81
C THR A 119 -7.07 3.03 2.76
N PRO A 120 -7.73 4.11 3.25
CA PRO A 120 -9.03 4.05 3.91
C PRO A 120 -10.18 3.66 2.96
N GLN A 121 -10.11 4.05 1.68
CA GLN A 121 -11.22 3.83 0.76
C GLN A 121 -11.19 2.44 0.12
N GLN A 122 -10.04 1.79 -0.06
CA GLN A 122 -9.94 0.36 -0.42
C GLN A 122 -10.26 -0.53 0.77
N SER A 123 -9.95 -0.14 2.02
CA SER A 123 -10.44 -0.87 3.19
C SER A 123 -11.96 -0.72 3.40
N ARG A 124 -12.57 0.38 2.92
CA ARG A 124 -14.04 0.58 2.92
C ARG A 124 -14.76 0.10 1.64
N GLN A 125 -14.11 0.09 0.47
CA GLN A 125 -14.66 -0.40 -0.80
C GLN A 125 -14.40 -1.90 -1.02
N HIS A 126 -13.39 -2.50 -0.38
CA HIS A 126 -13.35 -3.95 -0.11
C HIS A 126 -14.32 -4.36 1.02
N SER A 127 -15.03 -3.40 1.62
CA SER A 127 -16.13 -3.63 2.55
C SER A 127 -17.50 -3.42 1.89
N VAL A 128 -17.61 -3.72 0.60
CA VAL A 128 -18.72 -4.55 0.13
C VAL A 128 -18.09 -5.89 -0.23
N LYS A 129 -17.84 -6.72 0.78
CA LYS A 129 -17.55 -8.13 0.54
C LYS A 129 -18.78 -8.68 -0.17
N THR A 130 -18.70 -8.94 -1.47
CA THR A 130 -19.32 -10.17 -1.92
C THR A 130 -18.70 -11.26 -1.05
N PRO A 131 -19.49 -12.00 -0.26
CA PRO A 131 -19.00 -13.15 0.50
C PRO A 131 -18.13 -13.97 -0.43
N THR A 132 -16.83 -14.12 -0.15
CA THR A 132 -16.02 -15.03 -0.96
C THR A 132 -16.23 -16.42 -0.37
N PRO A 133 -17.00 -17.29 -1.04
CA PRO A 133 -17.37 -18.58 -0.47
C PRO A 133 -16.16 -19.50 -0.41
N LEU A 134 -16.14 -20.35 0.62
CA LEU A 134 -15.32 -21.54 0.65
C LEU A 134 -16.20 -22.74 0.31
N HIS A 135 -15.90 -23.38 -0.81
CA HIS A 135 -16.59 -24.58 -1.28
C HIS A 135 -15.87 -25.82 -0.77
N ILE A 136 -16.62 -26.75 -0.18
CA ILE A 136 -16.12 -28.06 0.22
C ILE A 136 -16.96 -29.11 -0.50
N GLU A 137 -16.32 -29.86 -1.38
CA GLU A 137 -16.96 -30.90 -2.18
C GLU A 137 -16.37 -32.24 -1.79
N ARG A 138 -17.24 -33.23 -1.62
CA ARG A 138 -16.87 -34.62 -1.43
C ARG A 138 -16.73 -35.24 -2.82
N GLU A 139 -15.52 -35.66 -3.20
CA GLU A 139 -15.28 -36.23 -4.55
C GLU A 139 -15.86 -37.65 -4.70
N ASP A 140 -16.27 -38.29 -3.59
CA ASP A 140 -16.86 -39.63 -3.60
C ASP A 140 -18.38 -39.64 -3.85
N GLY A 141 -18.78 -40.39 -4.88
CA GLY A 141 -20.16 -40.78 -5.14
C GLY A 141 -20.69 -41.77 -4.08
N ALA A 142 -21.68 -41.34 -3.30
CA ALA A 142 -22.66 -42.15 -2.55
C ALA A 142 -22.14 -43.36 -1.71
N GLY A 143 -20.88 -43.38 -1.25
CA GLY A 143 -20.32 -44.46 -0.44
C GLY A 143 -20.13 -44.09 1.04
N ILE A 144 -20.62 -44.94 1.94
CA ILE A 144 -20.56 -44.81 3.41
C ILE A 144 -19.16 -45.21 3.91
N ASN A 145 -18.09 -44.51 3.50
CA ASN A 145 -16.75 -44.79 4.03
C ASN A 145 -15.98 -43.50 4.38
N PRO A 146 -16.16 -42.95 5.60
CA PRO A 146 -15.66 -41.63 5.98
C PRO A 146 -14.13 -41.44 6.09
N PRO A 147 -13.25 -42.45 6.24
CA PRO A 147 -11.82 -42.21 6.41
C PRO A 147 -11.02 -42.08 5.09
N THR A 148 -11.52 -42.64 3.98
CA THR A 148 -10.84 -42.59 2.68
C THR A 148 -11.38 -41.51 1.76
N THR A 149 -12.46 -40.85 2.16
CA THR A 149 -13.13 -39.88 1.32
C THR A 149 -12.29 -38.65 1.05
N GLU A 150 -12.09 -38.35 -0.22
CA GLU A 150 -11.38 -37.16 -0.65
C GLU A 150 -12.35 -35.97 -0.71
N TYR A 151 -11.91 -34.85 -0.13
CA TYR A 151 -12.65 -33.59 -0.19
C TYR A 151 -11.87 -32.59 -1.02
N ALA A 152 -12.50 -31.89 -1.95
CA ALA A 152 -11.93 -30.73 -2.61
C ALA A 152 -12.34 -29.45 -1.86
N VAL A 153 -11.35 -28.69 -1.38
CA VAL A 153 -11.59 -27.41 -0.71
C VAL A 153 -11.13 -26.28 -1.63
N SER A 154 -12.07 -25.44 -2.06
CA SER A 154 -11.81 -24.36 -3.01
C SER A 154 -12.30 -23.02 -2.48
N PHE A 155 -11.59 -21.94 -2.80
CA PHE A 155 -11.89 -20.59 -2.35
C PHE A 155 -12.06 -19.64 -3.53
N GLY A 156 -13.07 -18.78 -3.47
CA GLY A 156 -13.37 -17.88 -4.58
C GLY A 156 -14.54 -18.37 -5.41
N GLY A 157 -14.73 -17.73 -6.57
CA GLY A 157 -15.91 -17.89 -7.38
C GLY A 157 -17.11 -17.12 -6.84
N SER A 158 -17.83 -16.47 -7.75
CA SER A 158 -19.23 -16.13 -7.50
C SER A 158 -20.06 -17.42 -7.49
N THR A 159 -21.36 -17.32 -7.23
CA THR A 159 -22.34 -18.43 -7.11
C THR A 159 -22.30 -19.51 -8.20
N ASP A 160 -21.54 -19.33 -9.29
CA ASP A 160 -21.38 -20.22 -10.44
C ASP A 160 -20.07 -21.04 -10.47
N ARG A 161 -19.25 -21.00 -9.41
CA ARG A 161 -17.94 -21.72 -9.30
C ARG A 161 -16.88 -21.25 -10.31
N VAL A 162 -17.11 -20.15 -11.05
CA VAL A 162 -16.13 -19.61 -12.00
C VAL A 162 -15.13 -18.73 -11.25
N GLY A 163 -13.84 -19.08 -11.29
CA GLY A 163 -12.77 -18.33 -10.60
C GLY A 163 -12.46 -18.85 -9.18
N THR A 164 -12.80 -20.10 -8.87
CA THR A 164 -12.37 -20.77 -7.64
C THR A 164 -10.90 -21.20 -7.71
N VAL A 165 -10.16 -21.05 -6.62
CA VAL A 165 -8.80 -21.56 -6.45
C VAL A 165 -8.84 -22.77 -5.53
N LEU A 166 -8.30 -23.91 -5.97
CA LEU A 166 -8.19 -25.12 -5.16
C LEU A 166 -7.16 -24.91 -4.05
N LEU A 167 -7.59 -25.04 -2.79
CA LEU A 167 -6.73 -24.91 -1.62
C LEU A 167 -6.09 -26.23 -1.18
N GLY A 168 -6.77 -27.34 -1.43
CA GLY A 168 -6.24 -28.66 -1.10
C GLY A 168 -7.26 -29.76 -1.25
N ARG A 169 -6.76 -31.00 -1.13
CA ARG A 169 -7.54 -32.23 -1.19
C ARG A 169 -7.33 -33.12 0.04
N PRO A 170 -7.89 -32.77 1.21
CA PRO A 170 -7.75 -33.61 2.39
C PRO A 170 -8.48 -34.95 2.23
N GLN A 171 -7.84 -36.03 2.70
CA GLN A 171 -8.42 -37.36 2.76
C GLN A 171 -8.98 -37.63 4.17
N GLY A 172 -10.28 -37.85 4.24
CA GLY A 172 -11.01 -38.07 5.49
C GLY A 172 -11.33 -36.78 6.26
N LEU A 173 -12.28 -36.89 7.19
CA LEU A 173 -12.76 -35.76 8.00
C LEU A 173 -11.65 -35.15 8.88
N ASP A 174 -10.75 -35.96 9.42
CA ASP A 174 -9.66 -35.47 10.28
C ASP A 174 -8.69 -34.56 9.52
N ALA A 175 -8.31 -34.95 8.30
CA ALA A 175 -7.45 -34.13 7.45
C ALA A 175 -8.18 -32.85 7.00
N LEU A 176 -9.49 -32.93 6.76
CA LEU A 176 -10.32 -31.76 6.43
C LEU A 176 -10.37 -30.78 7.60
N VAL A 177 -10.60 -31.27 8.82
CA VAL A 177 -10.61 -30.45 10.05
C VAL A 177 -9.26 -29.76 10.24
N LEU A 178 -8.14 -30.45 10.03
CA LEU A 178 -6.81 -29.85 10.12
C LEU A 178 -6.59 -28.76 9.07
N LEU A 179 -7.03 -28.99 7.82
CA LEU A 179 -6.95 -28.00 6.75
C LEU A 179 -7.76 -26.74 7.12
N LEU A 180 -9.03 -26.90 7.53
CA LEU A 180 -9.91 -25.78 7.88
C LEU A 180 -9.40 -24.98 9.08
N ARG A 181 -8.82 -25.65 10.09
CA ARG A 181 -8.13 -24.97 11.20
C ARG A 181 -6.91 -24.19 10.71
N GLY A 182 -6.12 -24.77 9.81
CA GLY A 182 -4.97 -24.09 9.19
C GLY A 182 -5.36 -22.86 8.37
N LEU A 183 -6.57 -22.86 7.81
CA LEU A 183 -7.18 -21.71 7.13
C LEU A 183 -7.75 -20.66 8.10
N GLY A 184 -7.82 -20.96 9.39
CA GLY A 184 -8.28 -20.04 10.44
C GLY A 184 -9.79 -20.04 10.69
N MET A 185 -10.50 -21.10 10.28
CA MET A 185 -11.95 -21.22 10.49
C MET A 185 -12.31 -21.38 11.97
N ALA A 186 -13.42 -20.79 12.38
CA ALA A 186 -13.89 -20.91 13.76
C ALA A 186 -14.34 -22.34 14.03
N HIS A 187 -14.13 -22.81 15.27
CA HIS A 187 -14.46 -24.18 15.64
C HIS A 187 -15.92 -24.55 15.33
N GLY A 188 -16.88 -23.64 15.57
CA GLY A 188 -18.29 -23.86 15.26
C GLY A 188 -18.59 -24.00 13.76
N GLU A 189 -17.88 -23.27 12.90
CA GLU A 189 -18.03 -23.36 11.44
C GLU A 189 -17.54 -24.72 10.93
N ILE A 190 -16.41 -25.19 11.49
CA ILE A 190 -15.83 -26.49 11.14
C ILE A 190 -16.78 -27.63 11.52
N VAL A 191 -17.36 -27.59 12.72
CA VAL A 191 -18.31 -28.61 13.17
C VAL A 191 -19.54 -28.63 12.27
N THR A 192 -20.10 -27.46 11.96
CA THR A 192 -21.27 -27.32 11.09
C THR A 192 -20.99 -27.86 9.69
N ALA A 193 -19.83 -27.52 9.11
CA ALA A 193 -19.42 -28.01 7.80
C ALA A 193 -19.26 -29.54 7.78
N CYS A 194 -18.58 -30.12 8.78
CA CYS A 194 -18.39 -31.56 8.85
C CYS A 194 -19.72 -32.31 8.99
N GLN A 195 -20.64 -31.80 9.82
CA GLN A 195 -21.96 -32.39 9.97
C GLN A 195 -22.76 -32.32 8.66
N ALA A 196 -22.79 -31.16 8.01
CA ALA A 196 -23.47 -31.01 6.72
C ALA A 196 -22.89 -31.93 5.64
N LEU A 197 -21.57 -32.14 5.63
CA LEU A 197 -20.88 -33.02 4.69
C LEU A 197 -21.11 -34.52 4.94
N THR A 198 -21.64 -34.91 6.10
CA THR A 198 -22.13 -36.29 6.29
C THR A 198 -23.45 -36.54 5.56
N GLU A 199 -24.27 -35.51 5.42
CA GLU A 199 -25.60 -35.58 4.80
C GLU A 199 -25.57 -35.21 3.32
N GLN A 200 -24.72 -34.26 2.94
CA GLN A 200 -24.66 -33.68 1.59
C GLN A 200 -23.25 -33.77 1.01
N PRO A 201 -23.09 -33.97 -0.30
CA PRO A 201 -21.78 -34.04 -0.94
C PRO A 201 -21.11 -32.68 -1.13
N HIS A 202 -21.81 -31.57 -0.85
CA HIS A 202 -21.30 -30.21 -1.04
C HIS A 202 -21.77 -29.32 0.11
N TYR A 203 -20.86 -28.50 0.62
CA TYR A 203 -21.16 -27.47 1.60
C TYR A 203 -20.41 -26.18 1.28
N VAL A 204 -21.02 -25.04 1.63
CA VAL A 204 -20.44 -23.70 1.42
C VAL A 204 -20.37 -22.98 2.75
N ILE A 205 -19.17 -22.52 3.11
CA ILE A 205 -19.00 -21.55 4.19
C ILE A 205 -19.04 -20.15 3.56
N PRO A 206 -20.06 -19.33 3.86
CA PRO A 206 -20.12 -17.96 3.36
C PRO A 206 -19.07 -17.08 4.05
N ASP A 207 -18.72 -15.96 3.40
CA ASP A 207 -17.97 -14.85 4.02
C ASP A 207 -16.55 -15.17 4.54
N VAL A 208 -15.89 -16.16 3.94
CA VAL A 208 -14.55 -16.58 4.36
C VAL A 208 -13.50 -15.53 3.99
N SER A 209 -12.68 -15.15 4.97
CA SER A 209 -11.62 -14.15 4.83
C SER A 209 -10.24 -14.77 5.04
N LEU A 210 -9.60 -15.19 3.95
CA LEU A 210 -8.24 -15.75 4.01
C LEU A 210 -7.20 -14.62 3.93
N THR A 211 -6.25 -14.61 4.87
CA THR A 211 -5.16 -13.62 4.84
C THR A 211 -4.06 -14.05 3.87
N PRO A 212 -3.29 -13.12 3.27
CA PRO A 212 -2.14 -13.47 2.44
C PRO A 212 -1.10 -14.35 3.15
N ALA A 213 -0.97 -14.23 4.47
CA ALA A 213 -0.10 -15.08 5.28
C ALA A 213 -0.59 -16.54 5.34
N VAL A 214 -1.91 -16.75 5.37
CA VAL A 214 -2.53 -18.08 5.33
C VAL A 214 -2.32 -18.70 3.95
N LEU A 215 -2.61 -17.99 2.86
CA LEU A 215 -2.46 -18.51 1.49
C LEU A 215 -1.01 -18.96 1.18
N ARG A 216 -0.01 -18.17 1.61
CA ARG A 216 1.41 -18.51 1.45
C ARG A 216 1.82 -19.82 2.14
N ARG A 217 1.16 -20.20 3.24
CA ARG A 217 1.43 -21.48 3.93
C ARG A 217 1.01 -22.70 3.13
N PHE A 218 0.00 -22.55 2.27
CA PHE A 218 -0.50 -23.61 1.41
C PHE A 218 0.20 -23.66 0.04
N ARG A 219 1.28 -22.88 -0.14
CA ARG A 219 2.08 -22.79 -1.38
C ARG A 219 1.23 -22.51 -2.63
N LEU A 220 0.22 -21.65 -2.49
CA LEU A 220 -0.49 -21.00 -3.59
C LEU A 220 0.11 -19.63 -3.89
#